data_AF-A0A356VRQ1-F1
#
_entry.id   AF-A0A356VRQ1-F1
#
_cell.length_a   1.000
_cell.length_b   1.000
_cell.length_c   1.000
_cell.angle_alpha   90.00
_cell.angle_beta   90.00
_cell.angle_gamma   90.00
#
_symmetry.space_group_name_H-M   'P 1'
#
loop_
_entity.id
_entity.type
_entity.pdbx_description
1 polymer ?
#
loop_
_entity_poly.entity_id
_entity_poly.type
_entity_poly.pdbx_seq_one_letter_code
_entity_poly.pdbx_strand_id
1 'polypeptide(L)' 'MGSKRLRVGIIILSGGKGARAGGKDKGWCLYDGNPLIKIVIEQLEQQLQKIAEIDFKLVISANRNLADYEKLGYAVV' A
#
# COMPACT_ATOMS: atom_id res chain seq x y z
N MET A 1 4.29 15.20 30.98
CA MET A 1 3.03 14.72 30.38
C MET A 1 3.41 13.97 29.12
N GLY A 2 3.40 12.63 29.13
CA GLY A 2 3.88 11.84 27.99
C GLY A 2 2.96 12.04 26.79
N SER A 3 3.53 12.49 25.66
CA SER A 3 2.74 12.67 24.45
C SER A 3 2.21 11.31 23.96
N LYS A 4 0.97 11.31 23.48
CA LYS A 4 0.23 10.10 23.13
C LYS A 4 0.60 9.66 21.73
N ARG A 5 1.41 8.61 21.62
CA ARG A 5 1.77 7.98 20.33
C ARG A 5 0.53 7.43 19.62
N LEU A 6 0.29 7.86 18.38
CA LEU A 6 -0.80 7.36 17.55
C LEU A 6 -0.41 6.00 16.95
N ARG A 7 -1.28 4.99 17.10
CA ARG A 7 -1.09 3.67 16.48
C ARG A 7 -2.09 3.47 15.35
N VAL A 8 -1.61 3.18 14.15
CA VAL A 8 -2.44 3.06 12.94
C VAL A 8 -2.17 1.74 12.22
N GLY A 9 -3.23 0.97 11.94
CA GLY A 9 -3.18 -0.13 10.99
C GLY A 9 -3.67 0.34 9.63
N ILE A 10 -2.92 0.03 8.58
CA ILE A 10 -3.19 0.48 7.21
C ILE A 10 -3.26 -0.75 6.32
N ILE A 11 -4.30 -0.81 5.48
CA ILE A 11 -4.46 -1.84 4.46
C ILE A 11 -4.55 -1.22 3.07
N ILE A 12 -3.70 -1.66 2.15
CA ILE A 12 -3.85 -1.35 0.72
C ILE A 12 -4.63 -2.48 0.07
N LEU A 13 -5.79 -2.15 -0.50
CA LEU A 13 -6.65 -3.12 -1.18
C LEU A 13 -6.25 -3.21 -2.66
N SER A 14 -5.39 -4.16 -2.98
CA SER A 14 -4.88 -4.46 -4.32
C SER A 14 -5.54 -5.67 -4.98
N GLY A 15 -6.42 -6.38 -4.26
CA GLY A 15 -7.14 -7.55 -4.74
C GLY A 15 -8.34 -7.25 -5.65
N GLY A 16 -8.88 -8.31 -6.24
CA GLY A 16 -10.11 -8.30 -7.03
C GLY A 16 -9.91 -8.77 -8.47
N LYS A 17 -11.02 -8.88 -9.22
CA LYS A 17 -11.03 -9.47 -10.57
C LYS A 17 -10.37 -8.58 -11.65
N GLY A 18 -10.16 -7.29 -11.37
CA GLY A 18 -9.61 -6.36 -12.37
C GLY A 18 -10.51 -6.14 -13.59
N ALA A 19 -11.80 -6.50 -13.55
CA ALA A 19 -12.69 -6.51 -14.72
C ALA A 19 -12.77 -5.14 -15.44
N ARG A 20 -12.82 -4.05 -14.67
CA ARG A 20 -12.82 -2.67 -15.21
C ARG A 20 -11.45 -2.19 -15.71
N ALA A 21 -10.38 -2.93 -15.42
CA ALA A 21 -9.02 -2.67 -15.86
C ALA A 21 -8.57 -3.69 -16.93
N GLY A 22 -9.51 -4.28 -17.68
CA GLY A 22 -9.22 -5.27 -18.71
C GLY A 22 -8.63 -6.58 -18.16
N GLY A 23 -9.00 -6.96 -16.93
CA GLY A 23 -8.47 -8.13 -16.24
C GLY A 23 -7.08 -7.93 -15.64
N LYS A 24 -6.45 -6.75 -15.82
CA LYS A 24 -5.14 -6.46 -15.24
C LYS A 24 -5.20 -6.35 -13.72
N ASP A 25 -4.05 -6.58 -13.09
CA ASP A 25 -3.87 -6.22 -11.70
C ASP A 25 -3.65 -4.71 -11.59
N LYS A 26 -4.57 -4.02 -10.92
CA LYS A 26 -4.59 -2.57 -10.90
C LYS A 26 -3.39 -1.99 -10.17
N GLY A 27 -2.87 -2.66 -9.13
CA GLY A 27 -1.69 -2.17 -8.42
C GLY A 27 -0.46 -2.08 -9.33
N TRP A 28 -0.37 -2.95 -10.34
CA TRP A 28 0.72 -2.98 -11.32
C TRP A 28 0.44 -2.20 -12.60
N CYS A 29 -0.74 -1.60 -12.76
CA CYS A 29 -0.97 -0.67 -13.85
C CYS A 29 -0.05 0.54 -13.69
N LEU A 30 0.49 1.02 -14.82
CA LEU A 30 1.36 2.19 -14.85
C LEU A 30 0.54 3.48 -14.92
N TYR A 31 0.95 4.46 -14.13
CA TYR A 31 0.56 5.85 -14.24
C TYR A 31 1.84 6.67 -14.31
N ASP A 32 2.02 7.42 -15.39
CA ASP A 32 3.25 8.19 -15.66
C ASP A 32 4.53 7.35 -15.48
N GLY A 33 4.54 6.14 -16.07
CA GLY A 33 5.65 5.19 -15.99
C GLY A 33 5.80 4.44 -14.67
N ASN A 34 5.01 4.76 -13.63
CA ASN A 34 5.15 4.21 -12.29
C ASN A 34 3.98 3.28 -11.92
N PRO A 35 4.22 2.11 -11.29
CA PRO A 35 3.15 1.25 -10.80
C PRO A 35 2.28 1.97 -9.75
N LEU A 36 0.96 1.87 -9.87
CA LEU A 36 0.02 2.50 -8.93
C LEU A 36 0.27 2.11 -7.47
N ILE A 37 0.64 0.85 -7.19
CA ILE A 37 0.96 0.41 -5.84
C ILE A 37 2.14 1.17 -5.24
N LYS A 38 3.18 1.43 -6.04
CA LYS A 38 4.36 2.16 -5.59
C LYS A 38 4.04 3.62 -5.31
N ILE A 39 3.25 4.25 -6.18
CA ILE A 39 2.77 5.63 -5.99
C ILE A 39 1.98 5.75 -4.67
N VAL A 40 1.07 4.80 -4.40
CA VAL A 40 0.26 4.81 -3.17
C VAL A 40 1.13 4.64 -1.93
N ILE A 41 2.09 3.71 -1.96
CA ILE A 41 3.02 3.48 -0.85
C ILE A 41 3.83 4.75 -0.57
N GLU A 42 4.44 5.33 -1.59
CA GLU A 42 5.26 6.54 -1.46
C GLU A 42 4.43 7.71 -0.87
N GLN A 43 3.23 7.94 -1.40
CA GLN A 43 2.35 8.99 -0.91
C GLN A 43 1.94 8.77 0.56
N LEU A 44 1.68 7.50 0.93
CA LEU A 44 1.32 7.13 2.28
C LEU A 44 2.47 7.40 3.25
N GLU A 45 3.70 7.02 2.89
CA GLU A 45 4.89 7.29 3.70
C GLU A 45 5.11 8.78 3.90
N GLN A 46 4.99 9.58 2.83
CA GLN A 46 5.09 11.05 2.91
C GLN A 46 4.02 11.68 3.82
N GLN A 47 2.81 11.12 3.85
CA GLN A 47 1.74 11.59 4.73
C GLN A 47 2.01 11.23 6.20
N LEU A 48 2.45 10.00 6.47
CA LEU A 48 2.71 9.51 7.82
C LEU A 48 3.91 10.23 8.47
N GLN A 49 4.93 10.59 7.69
CA GLN A 49 6.08 11.38 8.17
C GLN A 49 5.70 12.77 8.71
N LYS A 50 4.54 13.31 8.32
CA LYS A 50 4.02 14.59 8.85
C LYS A 50 3.44 14.47 10.26
N ILE A 51 3.30 13.26 10.78
CA ILE A 51 2.73 12.97 12.10
C ILE A 51 3.90 12.66 13.06
N ALA A 52 4.20 13.61 13.95
CA ALA A 52 5.40 13.60 14.80
C ALA A 52 5.57 12.33 15.67
N GLU A 53 4.46 11.73 16.12
CA GLU A 53 4.48 10.55 16.99
C GLU A 53 3.51 9.48 16.50
N ILE A 54 3.89 8.82 15.41
CA ILE A 54 3.14 7.70 14.83
C ILE A 54 3.91 6.38 14.92
N ASP A 55 3.18 5.31 15.14
CA ASP A 55 3.58 3.92 14.96
C ASP A 55 2.55 3.28 14.02
N PHE A 56 2.98 2.80 12.86
CA PHE A 56 2.06 2.25 11.87
C PHE A 56 2.50 0.88 11.37
N LYS A 57 1.51 0.08 10.96
CA LYS A 57 1.72 -1.17 10.23
C LYS A 57 0.95 -1.12 8.92
N LEU A 58 1.65 -1.47 7.83
CA LEU A 58 1.07 -1.56 6.49
C LEU A 58 0.96 -3.03 6.07
N VAL A 59 -0.21 -3.38 5.54
CA VAL A 59 -0.48 -4.69 4.93
C VAL A 59 -1.05 -4.46 3.52
N ILE A 60 -0.67 -5.28 2.55
CA ILE A 60 -1.24 -5.28 1.21
C ILE A 60 -2.17 -6.47 1.11
N SER A 61 -3.46 -6.24 0.88
CA SER A 61 -4.38 -7.32 0.54
C SER A 61 -4.41 -7.53 -0.96
N ALA A 62 -4.02 -8.71 -1.42
CA ALA A 62 -3.93 -9.06 -2.84
C ALA A 62 -4.33 -10.52 -3.07
N ASN A 63 -4.92 -10.80 -4.24
CA ASN A 63 -5.31 -12.16 -4.62
C ASN A 63 -4.60 -12.64 -5.91
N ARG A 64 -3.63 -11.87 -6.41
CA ARG A 64 -2.84 -12.09 -7.64
C ARG A 64 -1.47 -11.44 -7.48
N ASN A 65 -0.49 -11.91 -8.27
CA ASN A 65 0.89 -11.38 -8.29
C ASN A 65 1.50 -11.26 -6.88
N LEU A 66 1.20 -12.22 -6.00
CA LEU A 66 1.55 -12.15 -4.57
C LEU A 66 3.07 -11.99 -4.37
N ALA A 67 3.86 -12.78 -5.09
CA ALA A 67 5.32 -12.72 -5.04
C ALA A 67 5.87 -11.34 -5.44
N ASP A 68 5.20 -10.60 -6.32
CA ASP A 68 5.63 -9.25 -6.70
C ASP A 68 5.24 -8.22 -5.63
N TYR A 69 4.10 -8.39 -4.98
CA TYR A 69 3.71 -7.56 -3.83
C TYR A 69 4.61 -7.80 -2.62
N GLU A 70 4.98 -9.05 -2.34
CA GLU A 70 5.88 -9.41 -1.23
C GLU A 70 7.27 -8.76 -1.39
N LYS A 71 7.77 -8.63 -2.63
CA LYS A 71 9.03 -7.91 -2.92
C LYS A 71 8.99 -6.42 -2.55
N LEU A 72 7.81 -5.84 -2.29
CA LEU A 72 7.69 -4.46 -1.81
C LEU A 72 8.05 -4.33 -0.32
N GLY A 73 8.27 -5.44 0.40
CA GLY A 73 8.71 -5.42 1.79
C GLY A 73 7.59 -5.26 2.82
N TYR A 74 6.32 -5.35 2.40
CA TYR A 74 5.15 -5.32 3.29
C TYR A 74 4.50 -6.69 3.37
N ALA A 75 3.80 -6.96 4.48
CA ALA A 75 3.03 -8.18 4.62
C ALA A 75 1.93 -8.22 3.56
N VAL A 76 1.74 -9.38 2.93
CA VAL A 76 0.70 -9.62 1.93
C VAL A 76 -0.32 -10.63 2.47
N VAL A 77 -1.61 -10.34 2.29
CA VAL A 77 -2.74 -11.17 2.74
C VAL A 77 -3.80 -11.38 1.65
#